data_AF-A0A2S2C876-F1
#
_entry.id   AF-A0A2S2C876-F1
#
_cell.length_a   1.000
_cell.length_b   1.000
_cell.length_c   1.000
_cell.angle_alpha   90.00
_cell.angle_beta   90.00
_cell.angle_gamma   90.00
#
_symmetry.space_group_name_H-M   'P 1'
#
loop_
_entity.id
_entity.type
_entity.pdbx_description
1 polymer ?
#
loop_
_entity_poly.entity_id
_entity_poly.type
_entity_poly.pdbx_seq_one_letter_code
_entity_poly.pdbx_strand_id
1 'polypeptide(L)' 'MAQPSTRRIGRPSKGERTRLVTRVPVELKAAVHRAAREHDMTENDYVSAILAAEIGLTDLVAPIQQEVLPQTA' A
#
# COMPACT_ATOMS: atom_id res chain seq x y z
N MET A 1 35.90 21.18 -16.61
CA MET A 1 35.28 19.91 -16.17
C MET A 1 34.42 20.20 -14.95
N ALA A 2 33.10 20.07 -15.06
CA ALA A 2 32.17 20.41 -13.97
C ALA A 2 31.97 19.19 -13.04
N GLN A 3 32.06 19.41 -11.74
CA GLN A 3 31.87 18.39 -10.71
C GLN A 3 30.39 17.94 -10.62
N PRO A 4 30.12 16.63 -10.44
CA PRO A 4 28.74 16.15 -10.27
C PRO A 4 28.16 16.57 -8.91
N SER A 5 26.96 17.14 -8.98
CA SER A 5 26.14 17.60 -7.85
C SER A 5 25.71 16.43 -6.95
N THR A 6 25.90 16.58 -5.63
CA THR A 6 25.52 15.64 -4.56
C THR A 6 24.02 15.63 -4.25
N ARG A 7 23.17 15.59 -5.28
CA ARG A 7 21.72 15.43 -5.07
C ARG A 7 21.46 14.06 -4.45
N ARG A 8 21.00 14.05 -3.19
CA ARG A 8 20.50 12.84 -2.51
C ARG A 8 19.56 12.11 -3.46
N ILE A 9 19.89 10.87 -3.77
CA ILE A 9 19.05 9.97 -4.56
C ILE A 9 17.68 9.95 -3.87
N GLY A 10 16.66 10.49 -4.54
CA GLY A 10 15.29 10.51 -4.02
C GLY A 10 14.79 9.09 -3.80
N ARG A 11 13.71 8.93 -3.02
CA ARG A 11 13.04 7.62 -2.90
C ARG A 11 12.67 7.14 -4.32
N PRO A 12 13.02 5.90 -4.71
CA PRO A 12 12.60 5.35 -5.99
C PRO A 12 11.10 5.52 -6.21
N SER A 13 10.70 5.87 -7.44
CA SER A 13 9.28 5.95 -7.78
C SER A 13 8.67 4.55 -7.67
N LYS A 14 7.40 4.48 -7.25
CA LYS A 14 6.70 3.21 -7.12
C LYS A 14 6.11 2.70 -8.47
N GLY A 15 6.74 3.08 -9.60
CA GLY A 15 6.27 2.76 -10.95
C GLY A 15 5.16 3.68 -11.49
N GLU A 16 4.68 3.34 -12.68
CA GLU A 16 3.60 4.03 -13.40
C GLU A 16 2.26 3.81 -12.68
N ARG A 17 1.48 4.88 -12.47
CA ARG A 17 0.26 4.83 -11.65
C ARG A 17 -0.76 5.88 -12.08
N THR A 18 -2.02 5.49 -12.12
CA THR A 18 -3.16 6.38 -12.32
C THR A 18 -3.83 6.71 -10.98
N ARG A 19 -4.32 7.94 -10.82
CA ARG A 19 -5.04 8.37 -9.61
C ARG A 19 -6.47 7.82 -9.60
N LEU A 20 -6.85 7.15 -8.51
CA LEU A 20 -8.23 6.80 -8.19
C LEU A 20 -8.79 7.79 -7.16
N VAL A 21 -9.96 8.38 -7.42
CA VAL A 21 -10.64 9.31 -6.50
C VAL A 21 -12.02 8.77 -6.18
N THR A 22 -12.30 8.56 -4.88
CA THR A 22 -13.58 8.04 -4.40
C THR A 22 -14.07 8.86 -3.20
N ARG A 23 -15.39 8.92 -3.01
CA ARG A 23 -16.01 9.43 -1.79
C ARG A 23 -16.44 8.23 -0.94
N VAL A 24 -16.04 8.21 0.32
CA VAL A 24 -16.34 7.15 1.28
C VAL A 24 -16.91 7.74 2.56
N PRO A 25 -17.69 6.98 3.34
CA PRO A 25 -18.06 7.37 4.70
C PRO A 25 -16.84 7.73 5.55
N VAL A 26 -17.00 8.70 6.47
CA VAL A 26 -15.90 9.22 7.29
C VAL A 26 -15.34 8.12 8.19
N GLU A 27 -16.22 7.28 8.72
CA GLU A 27 -15.90 6.15 9.60
C GLU A 27 -15.07 5.11 8.85
N LEU A 28 -15.38 4.87 7.57
CA LEU A 28 -14.62 3.95 6.73
C LEU A 28 -13.19 4.48 6.49
N LYS A 29 -13.04 5.79 6.25
CA LYS A 29 -11.72 6.40 6.10
C LYS A 29 -10.86 6.22 7.35
N ALA A 30 -11.45 6.44 8.53
CA ALA A 30 -10.76 6.25 9.81
C ALA A 30 -10.39 4.77 10.06
N ALA A 31 -11.29 3.84 9.75
CA ALA A 31 -11.04 2.41 9.87
C ALA A 31 -9.88 1.95 8.96
N VAL A 32 -9.88 2.39 7.70
CA VAL A 32 -8.79 2.12 6.74
C VAL A 32 -7.46 2.69 7.22
N HIS A 33 -7.45 3.91 7.77
CA HIS A 33 -6.24 4.51 8.34
C HIS A 33 -5.65 3.65 9.46
N ARG A 34 -6.49 3.18 10.39
CA ARG A 34 -6.06 2.33 11.50
C ARG A 34 -5.53 0.99 11.00
N ALA A 35 -6.29 0.31 10.14
CA ALA A 35 -5.90 -0.99 9.62
C ALA A 35 -4.57 -0.92 8.83
N ALA A 36 -4.38 0.12 8.01
CA ALA A 36 -3.11 0.32 7.32
C ALA A 36 -1.92 0.41 8.28
N ARG A 37 -2.07 1.08 9.43
CA ARG A 37 -1.02 1.18 10.46
C ARG A 37 -0.77 -0.14 11.18
N GLU A 38 -1.81 -0.94 11.42
CA GLU A 38 -1.68 -2.28 12.01
C GLU A 38 -0.85 -3.23 11.12
N HIS A 39 -0.84 -2.97 9.80
CA HIS A 39 -0.04 -3.72 8.82
C HIS A 39 1.29 -3.04 8.45
N ASP A 40 1.70 -1.96 9.14
CA ASP A 40 2.87 -1.15 8.78
C ASP A 40 2.86 -0.63 7.33
N MET A 41 1.65 -0.41 6.79
CA MET A 41 1.42 0.05 5.43
C MET A 41 0.94 1.50 5.39
N THR A 42 1.15 2.15 4.24
CA THR A 42 0.39 3.38 3.94
C THR A 42 -1.04 3.01 3.57
N GLU A 43 -2.00 3.91 3.81
CA GLU A 43 -3.40 3.68 3.42
C GLU A 43 -3.54 3.30 1.94
N ASN A 44 -2.75 3.93 1.07
CA ASN A 44 -2.77 3.63 -0.35
C ASN A 44 -2.28 2.21 -0.64
N ASP A 45 -1.19 1.78 0.00
CA ASP A 45 -0.66 0.42 -0.19
C ASP A 45 -1.64 -0.61 0.37
N TYR A 46 -2.26 -0.34 1.52
CA TYR A 46 -3.27 -1.20 2.14
C TYR A 46 -4.52 -1.37 1.28
N VAL A 47 -5.13 -0.27 0.80
CA VAL A 47 -6.31 -0.33 -0.07
C VAL A 47 -5.97 -0.99 -1.41
N SER A 48 -4.81 -0.69 -1.98
CA SER A 48 -4.37 -1.34 -3.23
C SER A 48 -4.22 -2.85 -3.03
N ALA A 49 -3.69 -3.28 -1.88
CA ALA A 49 -3.51 -4.69 -1.58
C ALA A 49 -4.84 -5.44 -1.41
N ILE A 50 -5.82 -4.84 -0.73
CA ILE A 50 -7.17 -5.40 -0.63
C ILE A 50 -7.81 -5.53 -2.02
N LEU A 51 -7.79 -4.46 -2.83
CA LEU A 51 -8.40 -4.46 -4.16
C LEU A 51 -7.73 -5.48 -5.09
N ALA A 52 -6.40 -5.58 -5.03
CA ALA A 52 -5.65 -6.55 -5.79
C ALA A 52 -5.97 -8.00 -5.38
N ALA A 53 -6.09 -8.27 -4.08
CA ALA A 53 -6.48 -9.59 -3.59
C ALA A 53 -7.89 -9.97 -4.06
N GLU A 54 -8.85 -9.04 -3.97
CA GLU A 54 -10.24 -9.27 -4.36
C GLU A 54 -10.40 -9.55 -5.87
N ILE A 55 -9.62 -8.86 -6.71
CA ILE A 55 -9.75 -8.94 -8.18
C ILE A 55 -8.76 -9.97 -8.79
N GLY A 56 -7.90 -10.58 -7.97
CA GLY A 56 -6.90 -11.54 -8.43
C GLY A 56 -5.69 -10.91 -9.14
N LEU A 57 -5.32 -9.68 -8.77
CA LEU A 57 -4.18 -8.91 -9.30
C LEU A 57 -3.06 -8.72 -8.25
N THR A 58 -2.85 -9.71 -7.38
CA THR A 58 -1.90 -9.64 -6.25
C THR A 58 -0.47 -9.33 -6.65
N ASP A 59 -0.07 -9.66 -7.89
CA ASP A 59 1.28 -9.41 -8.41
C ASP A 59 1.60 -7.91 -8.57
N LEU A 60 0.59 -7.04 -8.56
CA LEU A 60 0.75 -5.59 -8.71
C LEU A 60 1.10 -4.88 -7.40
N VAL A 61 1.04 -5.57 -6.26
CA VAL A 61 1.12 -4.99 -4.92
C VAL A 61 2.00 -5.83 -4.00
N ALA A 62 2.48 -5.22 -2.92
CA ALA A 62 3.09 -5.99 -1.84
C ALA A 62 1.98 -6.81 -1.13
N PRO A 63 2.17 -8.11 -0.87
CA PRO A 63 1.18 -8.92 -0.17
C PRO A 63 0.92 -8.38 1.23
N ILE A 64 -0.35 -8.34 1.64
CA ILE A 64 -0.69 -8.32 3.07
C ILE A 64 -0.37 -9.75 3.56
N GLN A 65 0.77 -9.93 4.23
CA GLN A 65 1.06 -11.20 4.88
C GLN A 65 0.08 -11.36 6.04
N GLN A 66 -0.99 -12.10 5.82
CA GLN A 66 -1.84 -12.59 6.88
C GLN A 66 -1.40 -14.02 7.20
N GLU A 67 -0.50 -14.18 8.17
CA GLU A 67 -0.22 -15.49 8.74
C GLU A 67 -1.48 -15.97 9.47
N VAL A 68 -2.20 -16.91 8.85
CA VAL A 68 -3.27 -17.65 9.53
C VAL A 68 -2.59 -18.69 10.41
N LEU A 69 -2.49 -18.41 11.71
CA LEU A 69 -2.12 -19.44 12.68
C LEU A 69 -3.16 -20.57 12.63
N PRO A 70 -2.76 -21.84 12.47
CA PRO A 70 -3.70 -22.95 12.51
C PRO A 70 -4.32 -22.99 13.91
N GLN A 71 -5.65 -22.79 13.97
CA GLN A 71 -6.42 -23.04 15.18
C GLN A 71 -6.40 -24.55 15.43
N THR A 72 -5.44 -24.99 16.24
CA THR A 72 -5.45 -26.36 16.74
C THR A 72 -6.56 -26.42 17.79
N ALA A 73 -7.51 -27.34 17.57
CA ALA A 73 -8.74 -27.52 18.33
C ALA A 73 -8.52 -27.95 19.78
#